data_AF-A0A0Q2MG25-F1
#
_entry.id   AF-A0A0Q2MG25-F1
#
_cell.length_a   1.000
_cell.length_b   1.000
_cell.length_c   1.000
_cell.angle_alpha   90.00
_cell.angle_beta   90.00
_cell.angle_gamma   90.00
#
_symmetry.space_group_name_H-M   'P 1'
#
loop_
_entity.id
_entity.type
_entity.pdbx_description
1 polymer ?
#
loop_
_entity_poly.entity_id
_entity_poly.type
_entity_poly.pdbx_seq_one_letter_code
_entity_poly.pdbx_strand_id
1 'polypeptide(L)'
;MPNWPTRGFENLDSGRCWIEAFVCWYNTEHEHSKQNYVTLSQRHNGKDKEILKRRAEVSLTAKPLNPERLSSDIGNCKPVGKIHLNPEREAA
;
A
#
# COMPACT_ATOMS: atom_id res chain seq x y z
N MET A 1 10.61 -7.30 3.22
CA MET A 1 11.07 -5.92 3.49
C MET A 1 12.59 -5.94 3.60
N PRO A 2 13.32 -5.20 2.75
CA PRO A 2 14.76 -5.03 2.93
C PRO A 2 15.03 -4.36 4.28
N ASN A 3 16.02 -4.85 5.02
CA ASN A 3 16.41 -4.23 6.29
C ASN A 3 16.93 -2.82 6.05
N TRP A 4 16.49 -1.86 6.89
CA TRP A 4 16.94 -0.47 6.79
C TRP A 4 18.45 -0.36 7.09
N PRO A 5 19.25 0.27 6.22
CA PRO A 5 20.71 0.32 6.36
C PRO A 5 21.12 1.41 7.35
N THR A 6 20.98 1.14 8.64
CA THR A 6 21.29 2.11 9.72
C THR A 6 22.76 2.57 9.76
N ARG A 7 23.69 1.77 9.22
CA ARG A 7 25.13 2.07 9.17
C ARG A 7 25.60 2.57 7.79
N GLY A 8 24.68 2.79 6.85
CA GLY A 8 25.02 3.10 5.46
C GLY A 8 25.49 1.88 4.67
N PHE A 9 26.21 2.13 3.57
CA PHE A 9 26.71 1.11 2.65
C PHE A 9 28.23 1.13 2.61
N GLU A 10 28.84 -0.06 2.50
CA GLU A 10 30.30 -0.21 2.48
C GLU A 10 30.91 0.36 1.18
N ASN A 11 30.16 0.29 0.09
CA ASN A 11 30.57 0.76 -1.24
C ASN A 11 29.35 1.10 -2.11
N LEU A 12 29.58 1.66 -3.29
CA LEU A 12 28.52 2.06 -4.20
C LEU A 12 27.65 0.88 -4.66
N ASP A 13 28.24 -0.29 -4.90
CA ASP A 13 27.53 -1.43 -5.45
C ASP A 13 26.57 -2.05 -4.41
N SER A 14 26.97 -2.14 -3.15
CA SER A 14 26.08 -2.53 -2.05
C SER A 14 24.90 -1.56 -1.90
N GLY A 15 25.13 -0.26 -2.06
CA GLY A 15 24.06 0.74 -2.10
C GLY A 15 23.10 0.55 -3.26
N ARG A 16 23.62 0.27 -4.47
CA ARG A 16 22.83 0.00 -5.67
C ARG A 16 21.97 -1.27 -5.55
N CYS A 17 22.58 -2.37 -5.11
CA CYS A 17 21.86 -3.62 -4.89
C CYS A 17 20.74 -3.45 -3.88
N TRP A 18 20.99 -2.72 -2.79
CA TRP A 18 19.97 -2.47 -1.78
C TRP A 18 18.82 -1.61 -2.31
N ILE A 19 19.12 -0.50 -3.01
CA ILE A 19 18.05 0.39 -3.52
C ILE A 19 17.21 -0.30 -4.60
N GLU A 20 17.79 -1.13 -5.46
CA GLU A 20 17.04 -1.93 -6.43
C GLU A 20 16.07 -2.90 -5.74
N ALA A 21 16.56 -3.64 -4.74
CA ALA A 21 15.73 -4.54 -3.96
C ALA A 21 14.62 -3.77 -3.21
N PHE A 22 14.94 -2.60 -2.66
CA PHE A 22 13.98 -1.76 -1.98
C PHE A 22 12.91 -1.21 -2.92
N VAL A 23 13.27 -0.69 -4.09
CA VAL A 23 12.32 -0.14 -5.06
C VAL A 23 11.40 -1.24 -5.58
N CYS A 24 11.92 -2.44 -5.84
CA CYS A 24 11.11 -3.59 -6.20
C CYS A 24 10.08 -3.88 -5.10
N TRP A 25 10.56 -4.14 -3.88
CA TRP A 25 9.70 -4.45 -2.74
C TRP A 25 8.67 -3.35 -2.44
N TYR A 26 9.08 -2.08 -2.42
CA TYR A 26 8.24 -0.92 -2.09
C TYR A 26 7.07 -0.76 -3.08
N ASN A 27 7.31 -1.08 -4.35
CA ASN A 27 6.31 -0.94 -5.40
C ASN A 27 5.40 -2.17 -5.53
N THR A 28 5.93 -3.39 -5.34
CA THR A 28 5.21 -4.63 -5.67
C THR A 28 4.70 -5.41 -4.47
N GLU A 29 5.31 -5.26 -3.29
CA GLU A 29 5.00 -6.05 -2.10
C GLU A 29 4.54 -5.20 -0.92
N HIS A 30 5.08 -4.00 -0.74
CA HIS A 30 4.70 -3.15 0.37
C HIS A 30 3.30 -2.57 0.17
N GLU A 31 2.38 -2.92 1.06
CA GLU A 31 1.03 -2.37 1.09
C GLU A 31 0.99 -1.04 1.84
N HIS A 32 0.54 0.02 1.15
CA HIS A 32 0.55 1.38 1.69
C HIS A 32 -0.74 1.67 2.45
N SER A 33 -0.65 2.01 3.73
CA SER A 33 -1.83 2.31 4.57
C SER A 33 -2.68 3.46 4.02
N LYS A 34 -2.05 4.50 3.46
CA LYS A 34 -2.72 5.63 2.79
C LYS A 34 -3.48 5.22 1.52
N GLN A 35 -3.22 4.03 0.99
CA GLN A 35 -3.92 3.43 -0.14
C GLN A 35 -4.84 2.28 0.28
N ASN A 36 -5.24 2.27 1.55
CA ASN A 36 -6.03 1.20 2.15
C ASN A 36 -5.36 -0.17 1.96
N TYR A 37 -4.05 -0.26 2.23
CA TYR A 37 -3.29 -1.51 2.17
C TYR A 37 -3.36 -2.18 0.79
N VAL A 38 -2.95 -1.43 -0.23
CA VAL A 38 -2.76 -1.90 -1.61
C VAL A 38 -1.34 -1.50 -2.03
N THR A 39 -0.70 -2.28 -2.89
CA THR A 39 0.64 -1.95 -3.40
C THR A 39 0.55 -0.92 -4.51
N LEU A 40 1.63 -0.13 -4.70
CA LEU A 40 1.65 0.86 -5.77
C LEU A 40 1.47 0.22 -7.14
N SER A 41 2.06 -0.95 -7.37
CA SER A 41 1.91 -1.71 -8.62
C SER A 41 0.46 -2.18 -8.84
N GLN A 42 -0.21 -2.68 -7.79
CA GLN A 42 -1.62 -3.07 -7.90
C GLN A 42 -2.49 -1.87 -8.28
N ARG A 43 -2.27 -0.72 -7.64
CA ARG A 43 -2.99 0.51 -7.96
C ARG A 43 -2.68 1.03 -9.36
N HIS A 44 -1.41 1.06 -9.75
CA HIS A 44 -0.97 1.51 -11.08
C HIS A 44 -1.63 0.69 -12.18
N ASN A 45 -1.78 -0.62 -11.96
CA ASN A 45 -2.45 -1.54 -12.88
C ASN A 45 -3.98 -1.55 -12.74
N GLY A 46 -4.58 -0.66 -11.94
CA GLY A 46 -6.03 -0.53 -11.74
C GLY A 46 -6.68 -1.71 -10.98
N LYS A 47 -5.89 -2.57 -10.33
CA LYS A 47 -6.37 -3.75 -9.58
C LYS A 47 -6.88 -3.40 -8.18
N ASP A 48 -6.59 -2.19 -7.70
CA ASP A 48 -6.99 -1.69 -6.39
C ASP A 48 -8.51 -1.79 -6.17
N LYS A 49 -9.31 -1.47 -7.19
CA LYS A 49 -10.78 -1.54 -7.14
C LYS A 49 -11.30 -2.93 -6.79
N GLU A 50 -10.79 -3.95 -7.49
CA GLU A 50 -11.22 -5.33 -7.30
C GLU A 50 -10.75 -5.87 -5.94
N ILE A 51 -9.50 -5.61 -5.56
CA ILE A 51 -8.92 -6.01 -4.28
C ILE A 51 -9.74 -5.45 -3.12
N LEU A 52 -10.05 -4.15 -3.17
CA LEU A 52 -10.78 -3.47 -2.10
C LEU A 52 -12.25 -3.93 -2.04
N LYS A 53 -12.89 -4.17 -3.19
CA LYS A 53 -14.24 -4.74 -3.23
C LYS A 53 -14.28 -6.12 -2.57
N ARG A 54 -13.37 -7.02 -2.95
CA ARG A 54 -13.29 -8.37 -2.37
C ARG A 54 -13.00 -8.33 -0.86
N ARG A 55 -12.13 -7.41 -0.42
CA ARG A 55 -11.84 -7.23 1.01
C ARG A 55 -13.10 -6.83 1.79
N ALA A 56 -13.88 -5.89 1.26
CA ALA A 56 -15.14 -5.48 1.88
C ALA A 56 -16.10 -6.66 2.03
N GLU A 57 -16.27 -7.47 0.98
CA GLU A 57 -17.14 -8.67 1.00
C GLU A 57 -16.71 -9.68 2.07
N VAL A 58 -15.40 -9.98 2.16
CA VAL A 58 -14.84 -10.89 3.17
C VAL A 58 -15.05 -10.34 4.57
N SER A 59 -14.76 -9.05 4.81
CA SER A 59 -14.93 -8.43 6.12
C SER A 59 -16.39 -8.40 6.56
N LEU A 60 -17.33 -8.08 5.66
CA LEU A 60 -18.76 -8.08 5.93
C LEU A 60 -19.28 -9.49 6.27
N THR A 61 -18.74 -10.53 5.63
CA THR A 61 -19.10 -11.92 5.90
C THR A 61 -18.51 -12.42 7.22
N ALA A 62 -17.27 -12.03 7.53
CA ALA A 62 -16.56 -12.50 8.72
C ALA A 62 -17.01 -11.83 10.03
N LYS A 63 -17.45 -10.55 9.96
CA LYS A 63 -17.89 -9.77 11.13
C LYS A 63 -19.01 -10.45 11.94
N PRO A 64 -20.16 -10.84 11.35
CA PRO A 64 -21.24 -11.49 12.11
C PRO A 64 -20.85 -12.88 12.66
N LEU A 65 -19.86 -13.54 12.05
CA LEU A 65 -19.37 -14.85 12.52
C LEU A 65 -18.45 -14.74 13.74
N ASN A 66 -17.82 -13.58 13.98
CA ASN A 66 -16.86 -13.38 15.07
C ASN A 66 -17.03 -11.98 15.72
N PRO A 67 -18.22 -11.64 16.26
CA PRO A 67 -18.50 -10.28 16.71
C PRO A 67 -17.63 -9.85 17.90
N GLU A 68 -17.22 -10.78 18.78
CA GLU A 68 -16.33 -10.46 19.91
C GLU A 68 -14.93 -10.02 19.45
N ARG A 69 -14.41 -10.62 18.38
CA ARG A 69 -13.10 -10.27 17.81
C ARG A 69 -13.19 -9.07 16.86
N LEU A 70 -14.31 -8.93 16.14
CA LEU A 70 -14.54 -7.93 15.10
C LEU A 70 -15.66 -6.97 15.47
N SER A 71 -15.53 -6.34 16.64
CA SER A 71 -16.53 -5.42 17.18
C SER A 71 -16.59 -4.09 16.41
N SER A 72 -15.46 -3.65 15.85
CA SER A 72 -15.36 -2.40 15.08
C SER A 72 -15.97 -2.52 13.68
N ASP A 73 -16.33 -1.37 13.08
CA ASP A 73 -16.70 -1.34 11.67
C ASP A 73 -15.58 -1.79 10.75
N ILE A 74 -15.96 -2.29 9.58
CA ILE A 74 -14.99 -2.72 8.58
C ILE A 74 -14.13 -1.51 8.17
N GLY A 75 -12.83 -1.74 8.01
CA GLY A 75 -11.91 -0.68 7.58
C GLY A 75 -12.31 -0.11 6.22
N ASN A 76 -11.85 1.11 5.92
CA ASN A 76 -12.13 1.78 4.65
C ASN A 76 -11.63 0.93 3.47
N CYS A 77 -12.58 0.38 2.70
CA CYS A 77 -12.31 -0.42 1.50
C CYS A 77 -12.70 0.33 0.22
N LYS A 78 -12.61 1.66 0.20
CA LYS A 78 -12.89 2.46 -0.99
C LYS A 78 -11.61 2.74 -1.77
N PRO A 79 -11.61 2.66 -3.12
CA PRO A 79 -10.47 3.07 -3.92
C PRO A 79 -10.07 4.51 -3.64
N VAL A 80 -8.77 4.77 -3.51
CA VAL A 80 -8.28 6.13 -3.32
C VAL A 80 -8.29 6.85 -4.67
N GLY A 81 -8.93 8.00 -4.73
CA GLY A 81 -9.02 8.83 -5.94
C GLY A 81 -7.67 9.40 -6.39
N LYS A 82 -7.71 10.26 -7.41
CA LYS A 82 -6.51 10.91 -7.97
C LYS A 82 -5.72 11.61 -6.85
N ILE A 83 -4.41 11.37 -6.82
CA ILE A 83 -3.46 12.00 -5.90
C ILE A 83 -2.42 12.73 -6.73
N HIS A 84 -2.07 13.94 -6.30
CA HIS A 84 -1.08 14.80 -6.95
C HIS A 84 0.20 14.80 -6.12
N LEU A 85 1.35 14.53 -6.75
CA LEU A 85 2.66 14.58 -6.08
C LEU A 85 3.07 16.02 -5.75
N ASN A 86 2.68 16.95 -6.62
CA ASN A 86 2.74 18.39 -6.41
C ASN A 86 1.35 18.94 -6.82
N PRO A 87 0.57 19.54 -5.91
CA PRO A 87 -0.71 20.12 -6.28
C PRO A 87 -0.49 21.19 -7.35
N GLU A 88 -1.36 21.22 -8.37
CA GLU A 88 -1.32 22.28 -9.36
C GLU A 88 -1.63 23.60 -8.64
N ARG A 89 -0.74 24.59 -8.80
CA ARG A 89 -1.07 25.96 -8.39
C ARG A 89 -2.14 26.45 -9.35
N GLU A 90 -3.26 26.96 -8.83
CA GLU A 90 -4.20 27.71 -9.65
C GLU A 90 -3.41 28.84 -10.33
N ALA A 91 -3.53 28.94 -11.65
CA ALA A 91 -2.94 30.04 -12.40
C ALA A 91 -3.56 31.34 -11.86
N ALA A 92 -2.70 32.26 -11.42
CA ALA A 92 -3.09 33.59 -10.92
C ALA A 92 -3.69 34.45 -12.03
#